data_AF-A0A5C7Z6M4-F1
#
_entry.id   AF-A0A5C7Z6M4-F1
#
_cell.length_a   1.000
_cell.length_b   1.000
_cell.length_c   1.000
_cell.angle_alpha   90.00
_cell.angle_beta   90.00
_cell.angle_gamma   90.00
#
_symmetry.space_group_name_H-M   'P 1'
#
loop_
_entity.id
_entity.type
_entity.pdbx_description
1 polymer ?
#
loop_
_entity_poly.entity_id
_entity_poly.type
_entity_poly.pdbx_seq_one_letter_code
_entity_poly.pdbx_strand_id
1 'polypeptide(L)' 'MDPQFLQFYNQIDTKVDFETFFEQAPKLNENVSKITGVICGYRIEEIEDPLMKKVRYLDKLIDELAKGKAMEKILRK' A
#
# COMPACT_ATOMS: atom_id res chain seq x y z
N MET A 1 -3.40 4.09 22.78
CA MET A 1 -2.83 3.80 21.45
C MET A 1 -3.95 3.98 20.45
N ASP A 2 -3.64 4.54 19.28
CA ASP A 2 -4.62 4.71 18.19
C ASP A 2 -5.10 3.30 17.72
N PRO A 3 -6.44 3.05 17.67
CA PRO A 3 -7.02 1.76 17.29
C PRO A 3 -6.49 1.19 15.96
N GLN A 4 -6.13 2.03 14.99
CA GLN A 4 -5.58 1.56 13.72
C GLN A 4 -4.22 0.90 13.86
N PHE A 5 -3.35 1.42 14.74
CA PHE A 5 -2.06 0.79 15.00
C PHE A 5 -2.24 -0.59 15.63
N LEU A 6 -3.20 -0.74 16.55
CA LEU A 6 -3.48 -2.04 17.17
C LEU A 6 -3.95 -3.07 16.12
N GLN A 7 -4.82 -2.65 15.19
CA GLN A 7 -5.26 -3.51 14.10
C GLN A 7 -4.08 -3.95 13.22
N PHE A 8 -3.18 -3.04 12.85
CA PHE A 8 -2.00 -3.35 12.04
C PHE A 8 -1.05 -4.33 12.73
N TYR A 9 -0.72 -4.10 14.01
CA TYR A 9 0.14 -5.01 14.77
C TYR A 9 -0.45 -6.42 14.88
N ASN A 10 -1.76 -6.54 15.07
CA ASN A 10 -2.40 -7.86 15.09
C ASN A 10 -2.17 -8.63 13.78
N GLN A 11 -2.27 -7.97 12.62
CA GLN A 11 -1.99 -8.61 11.31
C GLN A 11 -0.55 -9.13 11.21
N ILE A 12 0.42 -8.39 11.77
CA ILE A 12 1.84 -8.80 11.82
C ILE A 12 2.02 -9.99 12.76
N ASP A 13 1.46 -9.92 13.97
CA ASP A 13 1.59 -10.96 14.99
C ASP A 13 0.98 -12.28 14.53
N THR A 14 -0.16 -12.22 13.83
CA THR A 14 -0.82 -13.40 13.27
C THR A 14 -0.27 -13.82 11.90
N LYS A 15 0.68 -13.07 11.32
CA LYS A 15 1.35 -13.35 10.05
C LYS A 15 0.37 -13.67 8.91
N VAL A 16 -0.65 -12.84 8.75
CA VAL A 16 -1.61 -13.02 7.66
C VAL A 16 -0.95 -12.85 6.29
N ASP A 17 -1.55 -13.45 5.26
CA ASP A 17 -1.18 -13.16 3.88
C ASP A 17 -1.72 -11.80 3.39
N PHE A 18 -1.24 -11.35 2.23
CA PHE A 18 -1.64 -10.07 1.66
C PHE A 18 -3.12 -10.01 1.29
N GLU A 19 -3.71 -11.12 0.86
CA GLU A 19 -5.13 -11.19 0.50
C GLU A 19 -5.99 -10.84 1.71
N THR A 20 -5.80 -11.60 2.80
CA THR A 20 -6.45 -11.39 4.09
C THR A 20 -6.20 -9.99 4.65
N PHE A 21 -4.96 -9.50 4.56
CA PHE A 21 -4.59 -8.16 5.02
C PHE A 21 -5.42 -7.06 4.31
N PHE A 22 -5.55 -7.14 2.99
CA PHE A 22 -6.29 -6.15 2.21
C PHE A 22 -7.80 -6.32 2.30
N GLU A 23 -8.32 -7.51 2.57
CA GLU A 23 -9.75 -7.75 2.84
C GLU A 23 -10.18 -7.20 4.20
N GLN A 24 -9.32 -7.34 5.22
CA GLN A 24 -9.59 -6.85 6.58
C GLN A 24 -9.27 -5.37 6.77
N ALA A 25 -8.65 -4.73 5.77
CA ALA A 25 -8.41 -3.30 5.79
C ALA A 25 -9.75 -2.54 5.81
N PRO A 26 -9.98 -1.65 6.80
CA PRO A 26 -11.30 -1.03 6.98
C PRO A 26 -11.68 -0.11 5.80
N LYS A 27 -10.67 0.54 5.20
CA LYS A 27 -10.83 1.39 4.01
C LYS A 27 -9.46 1.62 3.36
N LEU A 28 -9.40 1.60 2.03
CA LEU A 28 -8.23 2.09 1.29
C LEU A 28 -8.26 3.63 1.19
N ASN A 29 -7.08 4.24 1.18
CA ASN A 29 -6.95 5.69 1.03
C ASN A 29 -7.58 6.17 -0.29
N GLU A 30 -8.32 7.28 -0.27
CA GLU A 30 -8.99 7.83 -1.46
C GLU A 30 -8.01 8.23 -2.58
N ASN A 31 -6.78 8.57 -2.20
CA ASN A 31 -5.71 8.89 -3.15
C ASN A 31 -5.02 7.64 -3.73
N VAL A 32 -5.43 6.42 -3.38
CA VAL A 32 -4.74 5.19 -3.83
C VAL A 32 -4.70 5.08 -5.37
N SER A 33 -5.75 5.55 -6.06
CA SER A 33 -5.81 5.58 -7.52
C SER A 33 -4.80 6.54 -8.16
N LYS A 34 -4.23 7.47 -7.39
CA LYS A 34 -3.17 8.39 -7.83
C LYS A 34 -1.79 7.77 -7.75
N ILE A 35 -1.66 6.53 -7.27
CA ILE A 35 -0.39 5.80 -7.24
C ILE A 35 -0.18 5.16 -8.62
N THR A 36 0.66 5.79 -9.43
CA THR A 36 0.90 5.45 -10.84
C THR A 36 2.38 5.27 -11.16
N GLY A 37 2.67 4.84 -12.38
CA GLY A 37 4.01 4.64 -12.91
C GLY A 37 4.56 3.23 -12.73
N VAL A 38 5.87 3.10 -12.88
CA VAL A 38 6.56 1.81 -12.87
C VAL A 38 7.16 1.51 -11.49
N ILE A 39 7.02 0.27 -11.03
CA ILE A 39 7.66 -0.29 -9.83
C ILE A 39 8.05 -1.75 -10.08
N CYS A 40 9.26 -2.14 -9.68
CA CYS A 40 9.78 -3.51 -9.88
C CYS A 40 9.65 -4.04 -11.32
N GLY A 41 9.70 -3.17 -12.33
CA GLY A 41 9.55 -3.54 -13.74
C GLY A 41 8.11 -3.61 -14.28
N TYR A 42 7.10 -3.41 -13.43
CA TYR A 42 5.68 -3.43 -13.81
C TYR A 42 5.08 -2.02 -13.81
N ARG A 43 4.21 -1.73 -14.78
CA ARG A 43 3.37 -0.53 -14.79
C ARG A 43 2.11 -0.78 -13.96
N ILE A 44 1.94 -0.03 -12.88
CA ILE A 44 0.87 -0.25 -11.90
C ILE A 44 -0.53 -0.15 -12.54
N GLU A 45 -0.70 0.79 -13.46
CA GLU A 45 -1.96 1.07 -14.13
C GLU A 45 -2.46 -0.12 -14.96
N GLU A 46 -1.54 -0.90 -15.53
CA GLU A 46 -1.79 -2.06 -16.40
C GLU A 46 -1.98 -3.37 -15.63
N ILE A 47 -1.79 -3.37 -14.30
CA ILE A 47 -2.02 -4.57 -13.48
C ILE A 47 -3.52 -4.82 -13.38
N GLU A 48 -3.96 -5.95 -13.94
CA GLU A 48 -5.35 -6.42 -13.92
C GLU A 48 -5.71 -7.10 -12.60
N ASP A 49 -4.79 -7.89 -12.04
CA ASP A 49 -5.02 -8.60 -10.78
C ASP A 49 -5.16 -7.59 -9.62
N PRO A 50 -6.33 -7.52 -8.95
CA PRO A 50 -6.59 -6.49 -7.94
C PRO A 50 -5.67 -6.59 -6.73
N LEU A 51 -5.30 -7.81 -6.32
CA LEU A 51 -4.44 -8.04 -5.16
C LEU A 51 -3.01 -7.57 -5.46
N MET A 52 -2.45 -8.00 -6.59
CA MET A 52 -1.13 -7.58 -7.05
C MET A 52 -1.06 -6.07 -7.25
N LYS A 53 -2.13 -5.44 -7.75
CA LYS A 53 -2.18 -3.99 -7.88
C LYS A 53 -2.05 -3.29 -6.51
N LYS A 54 -2.76 -3.79 -5.50
CA LYS A 54 -2.67 -3.29 -4.10
C LYS A 54 -1.27 -3.51 -3.51
N VAL A 55 -0.66 -4.67 -3.73
CA VAL A 55 0.71 -4.95 -3.30
C VAL A 55 1.70 -3.98 -3.96
N ARG A 56 1.57 -3.71 -5.26
CA ARG A 56 2.45 -2.75 -5.96
C ARG A 56 2.24 -1.30 -5.53
N TYR A 57 1.05 -0.93 -5.06
CA TYR A 57 0.88 0.37 -4.41
C TYR A 57 1.74 0.49 -3.16
N LEU A 58 1.76 -0.55 -2.31
CA LEU A 58 2.59 -0.57 -1.09
C LEU A 58 4.08 -0.47 -1.44
N ASP A 59 4.56 -1.31 -2.37
CA ASP A 59 5.95 -1.29 -2.84
C ASP A 59 6.36 0.11 -3.32
N LYS A 60 5.48 0.78 -4.07
CA LYS A 60 5.74 2.13 -4.59
C LYS A 60 5.91 3.15 -3.48
N LEU A 61 5.06 3.11 -2.45
CA LEU A 61 5.14 4.04 -1.32
C LEU A 61 6.45 3.84 -0.53
N ILE A 62 6.86 2.58 -0.33
CA ILE A 62 8.11 2.24 0.36
C ILE A 62 9.33 2.67 -0.48
N ASP A 63 9.33 2.42 -1.79
CA ASP A 63 10.39 2.86 -2.71
C ASP A 63 10.56 4.38 -2.70
N GLU A 64 9.46 5.12 -2.69
CA GLU A 64 9.48 6.58 -2.63
C GLU A 64 9.98 7.11 -1.29
N LEU A 65 9.62 6.45 -0.19
CA LEU A 65 10.15 6.75 1.13
C LEU A 65 11.65 6.48 1.21
N ALA A 66 12.11 5.33 0.72
CA ALA A 66 13.52 4.95 0.68
C ALA A 66 14.37 5.91 -0.18
N LYS A 67 13.76 6.48 -1.24
CA LYS A 67 14.37 7.53 -2.08
C LYS A 67 14.34 8.93 -1.46
N GLY A 68 13.84 9.09 -0.24
CA GLY A 68 13.80 10.36 0.47
C GLY A 68 12.79 11.35 -0.10
N LYS A 69 11.72 10.89 -0.76
CA LYS A 69 10.65 11.80 -1.19
C LYS A 69 9.93 12.38 0.04
N ALA A 70 9.50 13.63 -0.08
CA ALA A 70 8.71 14.28 0.96
C ALA A 70 7.37 13.54 1.18
N MET A 71 6.92 13.47 2.44
CA MET A 71 5.67 12.79 2.82
C MET A 71 4.44 13.33 2.08
N GLU A 72 4.37 14.64 1.81
CA GLU A 72 3.31 15.26 1.03
C GLU A 72 3.19 14.62 -0.36
N LYS A 73 4.32 14.43 -1.04
CA LYS A 73 4.37 13.72 -2.33
C LYS A 73 3.96 12.26 -2.19
N ILE A 74 4.42 11.56 -1.16
CA ILE A 74 4.10 10.14 -0.92
C ILE A 74 2.59 9.95 -0.68
N LEU A 75 1.99 10.83 0.13
CA LEU A 75 0.56 10.82 0.46
C LEU A 75 -0.34 11.34 -0.68
N ARG A 76 0.27 11.86 -1.76
CA ARG A 76 -0.40 12.47 -2.91
C ARG A 76 -1.33 13.61 -2.48
N LYS A 77 -0.88 14.40 -1.51
CA LYS A 77 -1.54 15.59 -0.98
C LYS A 77 -0.90 16.85 -1.56
#